data_AF-A0A699WUR3-F1
#
_entry.id   AF-A0A699WUR3-F1
#
_cell.length_a   1.000
_cell.length_b   1.000
_cell.length_c   1.000
_cell.angle_alpha   90.00
_cell.angle_beta   90.00
_cell.angle_gamma   90.00
#
_symmetry.space_group_name_H-M   'P 1'
#
loop_
_entity.id
_entity.type
_entity.pdbx_description
1 polymer ?
#
loop_
_entity_poly.entity_id
_entity_poly.type
_entity_poly.pdbx_seq_one_letter_code
_entity_poly.pdbx_strand_id
1 'polypeptide(L)' 'MILESVENGLLIWPTVEENGVTRPKKHSELSATEAIQAECDVKATNIILQGLPPEVYAL' A
#
# COMPACT_ATOMS: atom_id res chain seq x y z
N MET A 1 -3.05 0.61 -9.29
CA MET A 1 -2.97 0.40 -7.85
C MET A 1 -1.50 0.41 -7.48
N ILE A 2 -1.07 1.34 -6.63
CA ILE A 2 0.34 1.49 -6.23
C ILE A 2 0.70 0.61 -5.04
N LEU A 3 -0.27 0.34 -4.16
CA LEU A 3 -0.08 -0.59 -3.06
C LEU A 3 0.04 -2.01 -3.61
N GLU A 4 1.03 -2.75 -3.13
CA GLU A 4 1.25 -4.15 -3.55
C GLU A 4 0.31 -5.10 -2.82
N SER A 5 0.05 -4.88 -1.53
CA SER A 5 -0.77 -5.79 -0.70
C SER A 5 -1.23 -5.12 0.60
N VAL A 6 -2.19 -5.77 1.26
CA VAL A 6 -2.59 -5.48 2.65
C VAL A 6 -2.31 -6.73 3.48
N GLU A 7 -1.51 -6.61 4.53
CA GLU A 7 -1.21 -7.72 5.44
C GLU A 7 -1.52 -7.27 6.88
N ASN A 8 -2.43 -7.96 7.58
CA ASN A 8 -2.83 -7.61 8.96
C ASN A 8 -3.29 -6.14 9.14
N GLY A 9 -3.92 -5.55 8.13
CA GLY A 9 -4.33 -4.14 8.13
C GLY A 9 -3.19 -3.14 7.88
N LEU A 10 -1.97 -3.62 7.64
CA LEU A 10 -0.83 -2.81 7.20
C LEU A 10 -0.78 -2.76 5.68
N LEU A 11 -0.74 -1.56 5.12
CA LEU A 11 -0.64 -1.33 3.68
C LEU A 11 0.83 -1.43 3.23
N ILE A 12 1.12 -2.33 2.30
CA ILE A 12 2.46 -2.58 1.77
C ILE A 12 2.69 -1.68 0.54
N TRP A 13 3.74 -0.86 0.61
CA TRP A 13 4.20 0.00 -0.47
C TRP A 13 4.92 -0.81 -1.55
N PRO A 14 4.92 -0.34 -2.82
CA PRO A 14 5.58 -1.04 -3.90
C PRO A 14 7.09 -1.08 -3.65
N THR A 15 7.70 -2.21 -3.98
CA THR A 15 9.14 -2.39 -3.81
C THR A 15 9.93 -1.81 -4.97
N VAL A 16 11.14 -1.31 -4.68
CA VAL A 16 12.11 -0.87 -5.68
C VAL A 16 13.43 -1.60 -5.43
N GLU A 17 14.10 -2.00 -6.50
CA GLU A 17 15.45 -2.52 -6.42
C GLU A 17 16.44 -1.34 -6.36
N GLU A 18 17.08 -1.17 -5.21
CA GLU A 18 18.17 -0.21 -5.04
C GLU A 18 19.46 -0.99 -4.80
N ASN A 19 20.41 -0.87 -5.72
CA ASN A 19 21.72 -1.54 -5.63
C ASN A 19 21.62 -3.08 -5.48
N GLY A 20 20.68 -3.73 -6.16
CA GLY A 20 20.46 -5.18 -6.07
C GLY A 20 19.74 -5.64 -4.80
N VAL A 21 19.26 -4.72 -3.97
CA VAL A 21 18.42 -5.00 -2.80
C VAL A 21 17.02 -4.49 -3.06
N THR A 22 16.02 -5.35 -2.99
CA THR A 22 14.60 -4.96 -3.04
C THR A 22 14.18 -4.41 -1.68
N ARG A 23 13.76 -3.14 -1.63
CA ARG A 23 13.14 -2.55 -0.45
C ARG A 23 11.81 -1.88 -0.79
N PRO A 24 10.85 -1.79 0.14
CA PRO A 24 9.66 -0.97 -0.05
C PRO A 24 10.06 0.49 -0.30
N LYS A 25 9.48 1.13 -1.32
CA LYS A 25 9.64 2.57 -1.55
C LYS A 25 9.16 3.33 -0.31
N LYS A 26 9.93 4.32 0.11
CA LYS A 26 9.46 5.28 1.11
C LYS A 26 8.52 6.28 0.43
N HIS A 27 7.56 6.82 1.19
CA HIS A 27 6.65 7.86 0.68
C HIS A 27 7.40 9.07 0.07
N SER A 28 8.57 9.42 0.62
CA SER A 28 9.42 10.51 0.12
C SER A 28 10.10 10.23 -1.22
N GLU A 29 10.14 8.97 -1.65
CA GLU A 29 10.72 8.52 -2.91
C GLU A 29 9.66 8.42 -4.02
N LEU A 30 8.39 8.66 -3.69
CA LEU A 30 7.30 8.70 -4.67
C LEU A 30 7.27 10.04 -5.39
N SER A 31 7.01 10.00 -6.70
CA SER A 31 6.64 11.20 -7.44
C SER A 31 5.31 11.76 -6.92
N ALA A 32 5.03 13.03 -7.22
CA ALA A 32 3.78 13.67 -6.81
C ALA A 32 2.54 12.91 -7.32
N THR A 33 2.59 12.39 -8.54
CA THR A 33 1.50 11.59 -9.13
C THR A 33 1.35 10.24 -8.45
N GLU A 34 2.45 9.57 -8.12
CA GLU A 34 2.44 8.30 -7.39
C GLU A 34 1.91 8.49 -5.96
N ALA A 35 2.30 9.55 -5.27
CA ALA A 35 1.83 9.86 -3.92
C ALA A 35 0.32 10.14 -3.90
N ILE A 36 -0.19 10.94 -4.85
CA ILE A 36 -1.63 11.23 -4.97
C ILE A 36 -2.42 9.94 -5.25
N GLN A 37 -1.92 9.09 -6.15
CA GLN A 37 -2.59 7.82 -6.45
C GLN A 37 -2.57 6.87 -5.24
N ALA A 38 -1.45 6.82 -4.52
CA ALA A 38 -1.33 5.99 -3.33
C ALA A 38 -2.29 6.44 -2.23
N GLU A 39 -2.42 7.74 -2.00
CA GLU A 39 -3.36 8.29 -1.01
C GLU A 39 -4.81 7.92 -1.36
N CYS A 40 -5.18 7.99 -2.64
CA CYS A 40 -6.47 7.51 -3.14
C CYS A 40 -6.65 6.00 -2.92
N ASP A 41 -5.65 5.19 -3.25
CA ASP A 41 -5.70 3.73 -3.10
C ASP A 41 -5.80 3.32 -1.63
N VAL A 42 -5.05 3.99 -0.74
CA VAL A 42 -5.13 3.83 0.73
C VAL A 42 -6.55 4.11 1.20
N LYS A 43 -7.12 5.24 0.79
CA LYS A 43 -8.46 5.66 1.20
C LYS A 43 -9.54 4.69 0.70
N ALA A 44 -9.45 4.27 -0.56
CA ALA A 44 -10.36 3.28 -1.13
C ALA A 44 -10.26 1.93 -0.40
N THR A 45 -9.04 1.47 -0.13
CA THR A 45 -8.80 0.22 0.59
C THR A 45 -9.32 0.29 2.02
N ASN A 46 -9.12 1.42 2.71
CA ASN A 46 -9.62 1.62 4.07
C ASN A 46 -11.16 1.63 4.12
N ILE A 47 -11.83 2.25 3.14
CA ILE A 47 -13.29 2.21 3.00
C ILE A 47 -13.78 0.77 2.78
N ILE A 48 -13.11 0.01 1.91
CA ILE A 48 -13.45 -1.39 1.64
C ILE A 48 -13.26 -2.24 2.89
N LEU A 49 -12.12 -2.09 3.59
CA LEU A 49 -11.82 -2.83 4.81
C LEU A 49 -12.77 -2.50 5.96
N GLN A 50 -13.19 -1.24 6.12
CA GLN A 50 -14.21 -0.86 7.12
C GLN A 50 -15.58 -1.51 6.86
N GLY A 51 -15.89 -1.85 5.61
CA GLY A 51 -17.10 -2.59 5.24
C GLY A 51 -16.96 -4.11 5.35
N LEU A 52 -15.74 -4.63 5.57
CA LEU A 52 -15.46 -6.06 5.61
C LEU A 52 -15.26 -6.56 7.05
N PRO A 53 -15.71 -7.78 7.37
CA PRO A 53 -15.43 -8.42 8.65
C PRO A 53 -13.91 -8.61 8.87
N PRO A 54 -13.39 -8.39 10.10
CA PRO A 54 -11.97 -8.55 10.42
C PRO A 54 -11.38 -9.92 10.07
N GLU A 55 -12.22 -10.95 10.04
CA GLU A 55 -11.84 -12.32 9.72
C GLU A 55 -11.35 -12.49 8.27
N VAL A 56 -11.64 -11.53 7.38
CA VAL A 56 -11.28 -11.60 5.95
C VAL A 56 -9.81 -11.24 5.69
N TYR A 57 -9.20 -10.38 6.52
CA TYR A 57 -7.82 -9.93 6.33
C TYR A 57 -6.84 -10.47 7.39
N ALA A 58 -7.32 -11.37 8.26
CA ALA A 58 -6.54 -11.97 9.35
C ALA A 58 -6.20 -13.46 9.12
N LEU A 59 -6.41 -13.98 7.90
CA LEU A 59 -6.18 -15.38 7.52
C LEU A 59 -4.78 -15.63 6.94
#